data_AF-A0AAE5RTU9-F1
#
_entry.id   AF-A0AAE5RTU9-F1
#
_cell.length_a   1.000
_cell.length_b   1.000
_cell.length_c   1.000
_cell.angle_alpha   90.00
_cell.angle_beta   90.00
_cell.angle_gamma   90.00
#
_symmetry.space_group_name_H-M   'P 1'
#
loop_
_entity.id
_entity.type
_entity.pdbx_description
1 polymer ?
#
loop_
_entity_poly.entity_id
_entity_poly.type
_entity_poly.pdbx_seq_one_letter_code
_entity_poly.pdbx_strand_id
1 'polypeptide(L)'
;MVDAALIKECSDRGLKPAIVEQFIERAGSQDPLSVTVRSGYRVVLVPAPRTAEESLALIRDNLGRNTVRVGITQYPAGLGVVEAGQMKPDLVDACENIRMGTALFAKVYRIVTKWYGYPTASDVLPQVFNDAIIAWQTGYFEGMAVFRAEDPGNIELAQPGPVRREGKGTQSGLPENDVKPDVPAEALASDPNTAGIRIDLSGIDAKR
;
A
#
# COMPACT_ATOMS: atom_id res chain seq x y z
N MET A 1 11.75 -4.04 -11.21
CA MET A 1 10.56 -3.59 -11.94
C MET A 1 10.03 -4.80 -12.67
N VAL A 2 8.72 -5.05 -12.60
CA VAL A 2 8.10 -6.19 -13.27
C VAL A 2 8.23 -5.96 -14.77
N ASP A 3 8.48 -7.03 -15.51
CA ASP A 3 8.72 -6.94 -16.95
C ASP A 3 7.53 -6.29 -17.68
N ALA A 4 7.83 -5.32 -18.55
CA ALA A 4 6.82 -4.55 -19.25
C ALA A 4 6.05 -5.41 -20.27
N ALA A 5 6.70 -6.43 -20.87
CA ALA A 5 6.01 -7.35 -21.76
C ALA A 5 5.01 -8.20 -20.99
N LEU A 6 5.39 -8.70 -19.80
CA LEU A 6 4.48 -9.41 -18.89
C LEU A 6 3.29 -8.54 -18.46
N ILE A 7 3.51 -7.28 -18.09
CA ILE A 7 2.42 -6.35 -17.75
C ILE A 7 1.47 -6.20 -18.95
N LYS A 8 2.01 -5.96 -20.14
CA LYS A 8 1.20 -5.77 -21.35
C LYS A 8 0.39 -7.02 -21.71
N GLU A 9 0.94 -8.21 -21.51
CA GLU A 9 0.28 -9.48 -21.85
C GLU A 9 -0.80 -9.86 -20.83
N CYS A 10 -0.54 -9.65 -19.54
CA CYS A 10 -1.37 -10.22 -18.47
C CYS A 10 -2.34 -9.22 -17.83
N SER A 11 -2.11 -7.91 -17.98
CA SER A 11 -2.94 -6.89 -17.33
C SER A 11 -4.36 -6.81 -17.88
N ASP A 12 -5.27 -6.36 -17.01
CA ASP A 12 -6.64 -6.05 -17.38
C ASP A 12 -6.70 -4.96 -18.44
N ARG A 13 -7.45 -5.23 -19.51
CA ARG A 13 -7.57 -4.33 -20.67
C ARG A 13 -8.29 -3.01 -20.35
N GLY A 14 -9.00 -2.94 -19.23
CA GLY A 14 -9.65 -1.73 -18.75
C GLY A 14 -8.69 -0.70 -18.16
N LEU A 15 -7.41 -1.07 -17.95
CA LEU A 15 -6.37 -0.17 -17.51
C LEU A 15 -5.32 0.06 -18.61
N LYS A 16 -4.88 1.32 -18.73
CA LYS A 16 -3.78 1.67 -19.61
C LYS A 16 -2.47 1.15 -18.99
N PRO A 17 -1.51 0.62 -19.77
CA PRO A 17 -0.29 0.02 -19.24
C PRO A 17 0.47 0.92 -18.26
N ALA A 18 0.55 2.23 -18.53
CA ALA A 18 1.20 3.19 -17.64
C ALA A 18 0.55 3.28 -16.24
N ILE A 19 -0.77 3.10 -16.13
CA ILE A 19 -1.46 3.03 -14.84
C ILE A 19 -1.07 1.76 -14.10
N VAL A 20 -1.00 0.63 -14.82
CA VAL A 20 -0.63 -0.67 -14.24
C VAL A 20 0.80 -0.66 -13.72
N GLU A 21 1.73 -0.09 -14.49
CA GLU A 21 3.13 0.07 -14.08
C GLU A 21 3.24 0.89 -12.78
N GLN A 22 2.61 2.07 -12.73
CA GLN A 22 2.60 2.91 -11.53
C GLN A 22 1.91 2.23 -10.34
N PHE A 23 0.87 1.44 -10.60
CA PHE A 23 0.17 0.68 -9.57
C PHE A 23 1.08 -0.38 -8.94
N ILE A 24 1.71 -1.23 -9.77
CA ILE A 24 2.61 -2.28 -9.30
C ILE A 24 3.83 -1.68 -8.59
N GLU A 25 4.37 -0.57 -9.09
CA GLU A 25 5.49 0.13 -8.46
C GLU A 25 5.15 0.62 -7.05
N ARG A 26 3.93 1.14 -6.84
CA ARG A 26 3.55 1.81 -5.59
C ARG A 26 2.87 0.92 -4.57
N ALA A 27 2.20 -0.14 -5.01
CA ALA A 27 1.37 -0.98 -4.16
C ALA A 27 1.66 -2.48 -4.29
N GLY A 28 2.45 -2.86 -5.28
CA GLY A 28 2.75 -4.25 -5.61
C GLY A 28 4.04 -4.79 -4.99
N SER A 29 4.45 -5.93 -5.51
CA SER A 29 5.73 -6.59 -5.26
C SER A 29 6.40 -6.93 -6.60
N GLN A 30 7.72 -7.10 -6.57
CA GLN A 30 8.48 -7.61 -7.71
C GLN A 30 8.50 -9.14 -7.76
N ASP A 31 8.16 -9.78 -6.65
CA ASP A 31 8.19 -11.23 -6.47
C ASP A 31 6.76 -11.81 -6.53
N PRO A 32 6.44 -12.69 -7.49
CA PRO A 32 5.17 -13.40 -7.58
C PRO A 32 4.84 -14.26 -6.35
N LEU A 33 5.85 -14.75 -5.64
CA LEU A 33 5.70 -15.59 -4.45
C LEU A 33 5.60 -14.78 -3.15
N SER A 34 5.68 -13.45 -3.25
CA SER A 34 5.61 -12.56 -2.10
C SER A 34 4.28 -12.74 -1.36
N VAL A 35 4.35 -12.95 -0.05
CA VAL A 35 3.18 -12.95 0.82
C VAL A 35 3.43 -11.99 1.98
N THR A 36 2.56 -11.01 2.11
CA THR A 36 2.57 -10.06 3.22
C THR A 36 1.41 -10.36 4.16
N VAL A 37 1.71 -10.47 5.45
CA VAL A 37 0.72 -10.75 6.49
C VAL A 37 0.63 -9.55 7.45
N ARG A 38 -0.60 -9.10 7.71
CA ARG A 38 -0.89 -8.03 8.67
C ARG A 38 -1.95 -8.44 9.68
N SER A 39 -1.71 -8.12 10.94
CA SER A 39 -2.68 -8.26 12.04
C SER A 39 -3.04 -6.87 12.54
N GLY A 40 -4.20 -6.36 12.13
CA GLY A 40 -4.54 -4.95 12.27
C GLY A 40 -3.49 -4.05 11.62
N TYR A 41 -2.89 -3.15 12.40
CA TYR A 41 -1.83 -2.23 11.94
C TYR A 41 -0.42 -2.79 11.99
N ARG A 42 -0.23 -4.03 12.46
CA ARG A 42 1.10 -4.64 12.63
C ARG A 42 1.41 -5.55 11.46
N VAL A 43 2.64 -5.44 10.93
CA VAL A 43 3.18 -6.40 9.97
C VAL A 43 3.69 -7.63 10.72
N VAL A 44 3.28 -8.81 10.28
CA VAL A 44 3.77 -10.09 10.81
C VAL A 44 4.92 -10.54 9.92
N LEU A 45 6.10 -10.73 10.52
CA LEU A 45 7.25 -11.27 9.80
C LEU A 45 7.04 -12.77 9.60
N VAL A 46 7.08 -13.16 8.34
CA VAL A 46 6.91 -14.53 7.86
C VAL A 46 8.14 -14.91 7.06
N PRO A 47 8.57 -16.18 7.07
CA PRO A 47 9.63 -16.64 6.18
C PRO A 47 9.27 -16.34 4.73
N ALA A 48 10.21 -15.76 3.97
CA ALA A 48 10.01 -15.48 2.56
C ALA A 48 9.87 -16.80 1.78
N PRO A 49 8.71 -17.07 1.15
CA PRO A 49 8.50 -18.28 0.38
C PRO A 49 9.46 -18.35 -0.82
N ARG A 50 9.94 -19.55 -1.13
CA ARG A 50 10.78 -19.84 -2.30
C ARG A 50 10.06 -20.63 -3.37
N THR A 51 8.92 -21.23 -3.01
CA THR A 51 8.08 -21.99 -3.95
C THR A 51 6.61 -21.55 -3.86
N ALA A 52 5.84 -21.94 -4.89
CA ALA A 52 4.40 -21.74 -4.92
C ALA A 52 3.71 -22.47 -3.75
N GLU A 53 4.15 -23.68 -3.43
CA GLU A 53 3.60 -24.50 -2.34
C GLU A 53 3.84 -23.84 -0.99
N GLU A 54 5.03 -23.31 -0.74
CA GLU A 54 5.37 -22.58 0.48
C GLU A 54 4.50 -21.31 0.62
N SER A 55 4.31 -20.59 -0.48
CA SER A 55 3.46 -19.39 -0.51
C SER A 55 2.02 -19.75 -0.17
N LEU A 56 1.48 -20.78 -0.82
CA LEU A 56 0.13 -21.27 -0.56
C LEU A 56 -0.05 -21.74 0.89
N ALA A 57 0.91 -22.51 1.43
CA ALA A 57 0.91 -22.94 2.82
C ALA A 57 0.85 -21.75 3.78
N LEU A 58 1.71 -20.75 3.58
CA LEU A 58 1.75 -19.54 4.40
C LEU A 58 0.43 -18.75 4.34
N ILE A 59 -0.19 -18.68 3.16
CA ILE A 59 -1.51 -18.06 3.01
C ILE A 59 -2.54 -18.85 3.85
N ARG A 60 -2.60 -20.19 3.72
CA ARG A 60 -3.56 -21.03 4.47
C ARG A 60 -3.46 -20.82 5.98
N ASP A 61 -2.23 -20.73 6.48
CA ASP A 61 -1.96 -20.58 7.91
C ASP A 61 -2.38 -19.21 8.47
N ASN A 62 -2.58 -18.21 7.62
CA ASN A 62 -2.88 -16.84 8.04
C ASN A 62 -4.28 -16.36 7.69
N LEU A 63 -5.00 -17.06 6.81
CA LEU A 63 -6.38 -16.71 6.46
C LEU A 63 -7.32 -16.73 7.68
N GLY A 64 -8.32 -15.86 7.64
CA GLY A 64 -9.35 -15.71 8.69
C GLY A 64 -8.89 -14.96 9.93
N ARG A 65 -7.60 -14.99 10.28
CA ARG A 65 -7.04 -14.27 11.43
C ARG A 65 -6.32 -12.99 11.04
N ASN A 66 -5.68 -12.99 9.86
CA ASN A 66 -4.85 -11.90 9.38
C ASN A 66 -5.31 -11.40 8.02
N THR A 67 -4.94 -10.17 7.68
CA THR A 67 -5.01 -9.66 6.31
C THR A 67 -3.80 -10.18 5.54
N VAL A 68 -4.03 -10.96 4.50
CA VAL A 68 -2.99 -11.58 3.68
C VAL A 68 -3.01 -10.99 2.27
N ARG A 69 -1.86 -10.53 1.80
CA ARG A 69 -1.63 -9.92 0.48
C ARG A 69 -0.62 -10.74 -0.30
N VAL A 70 -0.89 -11.00 -1.58
CA VAL A 70 -0.15 -12.02 -2.35
C VAL A 70 0.32 -11.51 -3.70
N GLY A 71 1.56 -11.84 -4.03
CA GLY A 71 2.18 -11.71 -5.35
C GLY A 71 2.40 -10.28 -5.82
N ILE A 72 2.55 -10.15 -7.13
CA ILE A 72 2.92 -8.90 -7.82
C ILE A 72 1.96 -7.76 -7.51
N THR A 73 0.67 -8.02 -7.46
CA THR A 73 -0.35 -6.99 -7.23
C THR A 73 -0.68 -6.80 -5.75
N GLN A 74 -0.10 -7.61 -4.87
CA GLN A 74 -0.52 -7.70 -3.45
C GLN A 74 -2.03 -7.96 -3.35
N TYR A 75 -2.52 -8.95 -4.11
CA TYR A 75 -3.92 -9.35 -4.15
C TYR A 75 -4.42 -9.78 -2.76
N PRO A 76 -5.62 -9.34 -2.31
CA PRO A 76 -6.17 -9.75 -1.02
C PRO A 76 -6.64 -11.22 -1.05
N ALA A 77 -5.87 -12.13 -0.46
CA ALA A 77 -6.14 -13.58 -0.55
C ALA A 77 -7.44 -14.04 0.11
N GLY A 78 -7.96 -13.29 1.10
CA GLY A 78 -9.25 -13.59 1.74
C GLY A 78 -10.47 -13.12 0.96
N LEU A 79 -10.29 -12.54 -0.23
CA LEU A 79 -11.40 -12.07 -1.05
C LEU A 79 -12.03 -13.25 -1.81
N GLY A 80 -13.31 -13.49 -1.59
CA GLY A 80 -14.07 -14.56 -2.27
C GLY A 80 -13.78 -15.98 -1.75
N VAL A 81 -12.90 -16.14 -0.75
CA VAL A 81 -12.56 -17.43 -0.15
C VAL A 81 -13.34 -17.59 1.16
N VAL A 82 -14.21 -18.60 1.22
CA VAL A 82 -14.96 -18.96 2.44
C VAL A 82 -14.13 -19.88 3.34
N GLU A 83 -13.24 -20.70 2.76
CA GLU A 83 -12.32 -21.62 3.48
C GLU A 83 -10.96 -21.78 2.78
N ALA A 84 -9.90 -22.04 3.56
CA ALA A 84 -8.52 -22.15 3.07
C ALA A 84 -8.29 -23.31 2.05
N GLY A 85 -9.20 -24.28 1.99
CA GLY A 85 -9.15 -25.41 1.04
C GLY A 85 -9.57 -25.07 -0.39
N GLN A 86 -10.21 -23.91 -0.62
CA GLN A 86 -10.68 -23.47 -1.95
C GLN A 86 -9.73 -22.49 -2.64
N MET A 87 -8.51 -22.33 -2.12
CA MET A 87 -7.53 -21.43 -2.72
C MET A 87 -7.03 -21.95 -4.05
N LYS A 88 -7.18 -21.11 -5.08
CA LYS A 88 -6.65 -21.39 -6.41
C LYS A 88 -5.13 -21.17 -6.42
N PRO A 89 -4.34 -22.09 -7.01
CA PRO A 89 -2.91 -21.89 -7.24
C PRO A 89 -2.61 -20.60 -8.02
N ASP A 90 -3.57 -20.16 -8.83
CA ASP A 90 -3.66 -18.91 -9.58
C ASP A 90 -3.18 -17.64 -8.84
N LEU A 91 -3.30 -17.60 -7.50
CA LEU A 91 -2.86 -16.43 -6.72
C LEU A 91 -1.35 -16.19 -6.76
N VAL A 92 -0.56 -17.25 -6.94
CA VAL A 92 0.92 -17.21 -6.96
C VAL A 92 1.49 -17.41 -8.36
N ASP A 93 0.63 -17.66 -9.36
CA ASP A 93 1.00 -17.51 -10.76
C ASP A 93 1.14 -16.02 -11.11
N ALA A 94 2.25 -15.64 -11.73
CA ALA A 94 2.55 -14.23 -11.99
C ALA A 94 1.52 -13.57 -12.92
N CYS A 95 1.14 -14.26 -14.00
CA CYS A 95 0.25 -13.69 -15.01
C CYS A 95 -1.19 -13.61 -14.49
N GLU A 96 -1.65 -14.66 -13.82
CA GLU A 96 -2.99 -14.70 -13.24
C GLU A 96 -3.12 -13.72 -12.06
N ASN A 97 -2.09 -13.57 -11.21
CA ASN A 97 -2.05 -12.55 -10.19
C ASN A 97 -2.14 -11.13 -10.77
N ILE A 98 -1.39 -10.84 -11.85
CA ILE A 98 -1.49 -9.55 -12.56
C ILE A 98 -2.90 -9.37 -13.10
N ARG A 99 -3.46 -10.36 -13.79
CA ARG A 99 -4.81 -10.31 -14.40
C ARG A 99 -5.88 -10.01 -13.37
N MET A 100 -5.97 -10.82 -12.32
CA MET A 100 -6.96 -10.67 -11.26
C MET A 100 -6.76 -9.37 -10.46
N GLY A 101 -5.52 -9.03 -10.12
CA GLY A 101 -5.20 -7.86 -9.32
C GLY A 101 -5.44 -6.55 -10.06
N THR A 102 -5.06 -6.47 -11.33
CA THR A 102 -5.33 -5.28 -12.15
C THR A 102 -6.80 -5.10 -12.44
N ALA A 103 -7.57 -6.18 -12.67
CA ALA A 103 -9.02 -6.10 -12.82
C ALA A 103 -9.69 -5.57 -11.53
N LEU A 104 -9.27 -6.07 -10.37
CA LEU A 104 -9.78 -5.59 -9.09
C LEU A 104 -9.36 -4.14 -8.82
N PHE A 105 -8.12 -3.77 -9.12
CA PHE A 105 -7.64 -2.40 -8.98
C PHE A 105 -8.38 -1.45 -9.92
N ALA A 106 -8.72 -1.86 -11.15
CA ALA A 106 -9.52 -1.09 -12.07
C ALA A 106 -10.88 -0.73 -11.45
N LYS A 107 -11.54 -1.68 -10.78
CA LYS A 107 -12.77 -1.42 -10.01
C LYS A 107 -12.52 -0.40 -8.90
N VAL A 108 -11.48 -0.59 -8.09
CA VAL A 108 -11.16 0.35 -7.00
C VAL A 108 -10.91 1.75 -7.55
N TYR A 109 -10.16 1.87 -8.64
CA TYR A 109 -9.87 3.15 -9.26
C TYR A 109 -11.13 3.81 -9.83
N ARG A 110 -12.07 3.04 -10.40
CA ARG A 110 -13.39 3.55 -10.81
C ARG A 110 -14.22 4.05 -9.63
N ILE A 111 -14.22 3.35 -8.49
CA ILE A 111 -14.92 3.78 -7.27
C ILE A 111 -14.40 5.15 -6.82
N VAL A 112 -13.08 5.30 -6.73
CA VAL A 112 -12.45 6.57 -6.33
C VAL A 112 -12.71 7.65 -7.37
N THR A 113 -12.53 7.37 -8.65
CA THR A 113 -12.78 8.32 -9.75
C THR A 113 -14.23 8.81 -9.78
N LYS A 114 -15.20 7.91 -9.54
CA LYS A 114 -16.62 8.27 -9.43
C LYS A 114 -16.87 9.21 -8.26
N TRP A 115 -16.26 8.96 -7.11
CA TRP A 115 -16.41 9.81 -5.93
C TRP A 115 -15.92 11.25 -6.19
N TYR A 116 -14.83 11.39 -6.95
CA TYR A 116 -14.34 12.68 -7.43
C TYR A 116 -15.15 13.30 -8.58
N GLY A 117 -16.23 12.66 -9.05
CA GLY A 117 -17.09 13.18 -10.11
C GLY A 117 -16.53 13.00 -11.54
N TYR A 118 -15.74 11.95 -11.79
CA TYR A 118 -15.09 11.66 -13.08
C TYR A 118 -14.24 12.82 -13.61
N PRO A 119 -13.24 13.29 -12.82
CA PRO A 119 -12.40 14.38 -13.25
C PRO A 119 -11.57 13.98 -14.48
N THR A 120 -11.38 14.95 -15.38
CA THR A 120 -10.50 14.82 -16.56
C THR A 120 -9.33 15.80 -16.53
N ALA A 121 -9.34 16.76 -15.59
CA ALA A 121 -8.31 17.77 -15.42
C ALA A 121 -7.02 17.15 -14.85
N SER A 122 -5.90 17.38 -15.53
CA SER A 122 -4.62 16.71 -15.28
C SER A 122 -3.96 17.05 -13.95
N ASP A 123 -4.36 18.14 -13.31
CA ASP A 123 -3.96 18.58 -11.98
C ASP A 123 -4.61 17.76 -10.86
N VAL A 124 -5.83 17.24 -11.09
CA VAL A 124 -6.59 16.45 -10.10
C VAL A 124 -6.26 14.95 -10.21
N LEU A 125 -5.99 14.44 -11.42
CA LEU A 125 -5.76 13.00 -11.64
C LEU A 125 -4.67 12.36 -10.75
N PRO A 126 -3.53 13.02 -10.45
CA PRO A 126 -2.54 12.48 -9.53
C PRO A 126 -3.10 12.20 -8.13
N GLN A 127 -3.98 13.06 -7.62
CA GLN A 127 -4.62 12.89 -6.32
C GLN A 127 -5.60 11.72 -6.34
N VAL A 128 -6.45 11.63 -7.36
CA VAL A 128 -7.40 10.51 -7.52
C VAL A 128 -6.65 9.17 -7.54
N PHE A 129 -5.53 9.12 -8.28
CA PHE A 129 -4.71 7.91 -8.33
C PHE A 129 -4.03 7.61 -6.99
N ASN A 130 -3.52 8.62 -6.27
CA ASN A 130 -2.96 8.44 -4.92
C ASN A 130 -3.99 7.82 -3.97
N ASP A 131 -5.22 8.31 -3.99
CA ASP A 131 -6.28 7.80 -3.13
C ASP A 131 -6.70 6.39 -3.55
N ALA A 132 -6.69 6.06 -4.85
CA ALA A 132 -6.89 4.70 -5.33
C ALA A 132 -5.80 3.74 -4.84
N ILE A 133 -4.54 4.18 -4.77
CA ILE A 133 -3.44 3.40 -4.20
C ILE A 133 -3.64 3.18 -2.69
N ILE A 134 -4.03 4.21 -1.94
CA ILE A 134 -4.32 4.08 -0.50
C ILE A 134 -5.52 3.15 -0.28
N ALA A 135 -6.57 3.30 -1.08
CA ALA A 135 -7.75 2.44 -1.06
C ALA A 135 -7.38 0.98 -1.34
N TRP A 136 -6.48 0.73 -2.29
CA TRP A 136 -5.95 -0.59 -2.55
C TRP A 136 -5.16 -1.15 -1.37
N GLN A 137 -4.26 -0.37 -0.77
CA GLN A 137 -3.41 -0.84 0.32
C GLN A 137 -4.22 -1.15 1.59
N THR A 138 -5.20 -0.31 1.90
CA THR A 138 -6.03 -0.42 3.11
C THR A 138 -7.25 -1.32 2.93
N GLY A 139 -7.76 -1.43 1.70
CA GLY A 139 -9.04 -2.07 1.40
C GLY A 139 -10.26 -1.20 1.71
N TYR A 140 -10.06 0.08 2.04
CA TYR A 140 -11.12 1.02 2.39
C TYR A 140 -10.96 2.36 1.68
N PHE A 141 -12.08 2.98 1.31
CA PHE A 141 -12.15 4.34 0.81
C PHE A 141 -13.43 4.98 1.33
N GLU A 142 -13.35 6.12 2.02
CA GLU A 142 -14.52 6.81 2.59
C GLU A 142 -15.43 5.89 3.43
N GLY A 143 -14.80 5.03 4.25
CA GLY A 143 -15.50 4.03 5.08
C GLY A 143 -16.05 2.80 4.31
N MET A 144 -15.97 2.79 2.97
CA MET A 144 -16.46 1.71 2.12
C MET A 144 -15.39 0.63 1.90
N ALA A 145 -15.73 -0.64 2.08
CA ALA A 145 -14.86 -1.77 1.78
C ALA A 145 -14.76 -2.04 0.27
N VAL A 146 -13.77 -1.41 -0.40
CA VAL A 146 -13.70 -1.30 -1.86
C VAL A 146 -13.60 -2.64 -2.60
N PHE A 147 -13.04 -3.68 -1.97
CA PHE A 147 -12.92 -4.99 -2.61
C PHE A 147 -14.25 -5.73 -2.75
N ARG A 148 -15.21 -5.47 -1.86
CA ARG A 148 -16.54 -6.09 -1.89
C ARG A 148 -17.63 -5.14 -2.40
N ALA A 149 -17.30 -3.86 -2.56
CA ALA A 149 -18.18 -2.89 -3.17
C ALA A 149 -18.55 -3.26 -4.61
N GLU A 150 -19.75 -2.84 -5.01
CA GLU A 150 -20.25 -2.95 -6.38
C GLU A 150 -19.39 -2.12 -7.33
N ASP A 151 -19.17 -2.64 -8.53
CA ASP A 151 -18.41 -1.95 -9.56
C ASP A 151 -19.26 -0.85 -10.21
N PRO A 152 -18.80 0.42 -10.25
CA PRO A 152 -19.48 1.49 -10.96
C PRO A 152 -19.71 1.26 -12.47
N GLY A 153 -19.08 0.24 -13.06
CA GLY A 153 -19.23 -0.14 -14.47
C GLY A 153 -18.11 0.39 -15.37
N ASN A 154 -18.05 -0.07 -16.62
CA ASN A 154 -16.95 0.25 -17.54
C ASN A 154 -16.97 1.72 -17.99
N ILE A 155 -16.20 2.54 -17.30
CA ILE A 155 -15.92 3.94 -17.64
C ILE A 155 -14.46 4.03 -18.04
N GLU A 156 -14.15 4.76 -19.12
CA GLU A 156 -12.76 4.95 -19.53
C GLU A 156 -12.01 5.80 -18.49
N LEU A 157 -10.96 5.21 -17.92
CA LEU A 157 -10.16 5.85 -16.88
C LEU A 157 -9.11 6.79 -17.49
N ALA A 158 -9.11 8.03 -17.02
CA ALA A 158 -8.10 9.02 -17.39
C ALA A 158 -6.72 8.64 -16.78
N GLN A 159 -5.65 8.92 -17.52
CA GLN A 159 -4.29 8.63 -17.06
C GLN A 159 -3.81 9.75 -16.13
N PRO A 160 -3.39 9.42 -14.89
CA PRO A 160 -2.66 10.39 -14.08
C PRO A 160 -1.33 10.70 -14.76
N GLY A 161 -0.95 11.97 -14.81
CA GLY A 161 0.38 12.36 -15.21
C GLY A 161 1.44 11.76 -14.27
N PRO A 162 2.72 11.69 -14.68
CA PRO A 162 3.78 11.28 -13.78
C PRO A 162 3.75 12.19 -12.55
N VAL A 163 3.58 11.60 -11.38
CA VAL A 163 3.67 12.34 -10.13
C VAL A 163 5.12 12.85 -10.07
N ARG A 164 5.30 14.17 -10.21
CA ARG A 164 6.52 14.79 -9.69
C ARG A 164 6.51 14.42 -8.21
N ARG A 165 7.43 13.55 -7.78
CA ARG A 165 7.84 13.52 -6.38
C ARG A 165 8.17 14.97 -6.06
N GLU A 166 7.27 15.68 -5.39
CA GLU A 166 7.66 16.89 -4.69
C GLU A 166 8.85 16.46 -3.84
N GLY A 167 10.00 17.02 -4.20
CA GLY A 167 11.29 16.61 -3.69
C GLY A 167 11.19 16.60 -2.18
N LYS A 168 11.37 15.40 -1.62
CA LYS A 168 11.70 15.17 -0.21
C LYS A 168 11.08 16.24 0.68
N GLY A 169 9.76 16.21 0.81
CA GLY A 169 9.10 16.80 1.96
C GLY A 169 9.85 16.26 3.17
N THR A 170 10.62 17.15 3.78
CA THR A 170 11.54 16.88 4.85
C THR A 170 10.80 16.02 5.86
N GLN A 171 11.21 14.75 5.99
CA GLN A 171 11.32 14.23 7.35
C GLN A 171 12.31 15.20 7.99
N SER A 172 11.79 16.29 8.56
CA SER A 172 12.55 17.16 9.45
C SER A 172 13.23 16.21 10.40
N GLY A 173 14.56 16.26 10.37
CA GLY A 173 15.39 15.36 11.15
C GLY A 173 14.87 15.33 12.57
N LEU A 174 14.66 14.12 13.07
CA LEU A 174 15.05 13.89 14.45
C LEU A 174 16.51 14.32 14.49
N PRO A 175 16.91 15.30 15.31
CA PRO A 175 18.31 15.62 15.44
C PRO A 175 18.98 14.34 15.97
N GLU A 176 19.83 13.74 15.15
CA GLU A 176 20.96 12.96 15.64
C GLU A 176 21.78 13.94 16.48
N ASN A 177 21.46 14.00 17.75
CA ASN A 177 22.36 14.53 18.75
C ASN A 177 23.53 13.55 18.80
N ASP A 178 24.59 13.89 18.06
CA ASP A 178 25.96 13.51 18.38
C ASP A 178 26.26 13.99 19.81
N VAL A 179 25.83 13.22 20.80
CA VAL A 179 26.27 13.36 22.18
C VAL A 179 27.16 12.16 22.45
N LYS A 180 28.47 12.41 22.37
CA LYS A 180 29.49 11.60 23.02
C LYS A 180 28.99 11.19 24.42
N PRO A 181 29.10 9.91 24.82
CA PRO A 181 28.77 9.52 26.17
C PRO A 181 29.91 9.94 27.07
N ASP A 182 29.72 11.04 27.80
CA ASP A 182 30.61 11.42 28.89
C ASP A 182 29.79 12.19 29.92
N VAL A 183 29.13 11.49 30.86
CA VAL A 183 29.18 11.65 32.34
C VAL A 183 28.20 10.64 33.01
N PRO A 184 28.31 10.31 34.32
CA PRO A 184 28.23 8.95 34.82
C PRO A 184 26.82 8.51 35.23
N ALA A 185 26.68 7.20 35.39
CA ALA A 185 25.48 6.52 35.86
C ALA A 185 25.10 6.92 37.29
N GLU A 186 24.36 8.01 37.47
CA GLU A 186 23.73 8.36 38.76
C GLU A 186 22.61 9.40 38.56
N ALA A 187 21.47 8.98 37.98
CA ALA A 187 20.22 9.74 38.02
C ALA A 187 18.98 8.83 37.95
N LEU A 188 18.98 7.75 38.72
CA LEU A 188 17.78 6.93 38.98
C LEU A 188 17.15 7.39 40.30
N ALA A 189 16.58 8.59 40.35
CA ALA A 189 15.58 9.01 41.35
C ALA A 189 15.23 10.50 41.19
N SER A 190 14.51 10.89 40.14
CA SER A 190 13.85 12.21 40.14
C SER A 190 12.38 12.07 39.82
N ASP A 191 11.55 12.65 40.69
CA ASP A 191 10.08 12.61 40.65
C ASP A 191 9.57 13.29 39.37
N PRO A 192 8.87 12.56 38.47
CA PRO A 192 8.38 13.11 37.21
C PRO A 192 7.39 14.29 37.38
N ASN A 193 6.83 14.51 38.58
CA ASN A 193 5.97 15.67 38.86
C ASN A 193 6.75 16.98 39.10
N THR A 194 8.07 16.93 39.19
CA THR A 194 8.94 18.12 39.34
C THR A 194 9.58 18.58 38.03
N ALA A 195 9.30 17.89 36.91
CA ALA A 195 9.80 18.28 35.60
C ALA A 195 9.08 19.54 35.08
N GLY A 196 9.72 20.70 35.22
CA GLY A 196 9.22 21.96 34.64
C GLY A 196 9.25 21.93 33.10
N ILE A 197 8.23 22.49 32.46
CA ILE A 197 8.15 22.66 31.00
C ILE A 197 9.30 23.58 30.55
N ARG A 198 10.21 23.06 29.72
CA ARG A 198 11.28 23.85 29.09
C ARG A 198 11.04 23.90 27.59
N ILE A 199 10.22 24.86 27.17
CA ILE A 199 10.04 25.18 25.75
C ILE A 199 10.88 26.42 25.46
N ASP A 200 11.88 26.27 24.60
CA ASP A 200 12.66 27.38 24.08
C ASP A 200 11.92 28.01 22.88
N LEU A 201 11.51 29.26 23.03
CA LEU A 201 10.76 30.02 22.02
C LEU A 201 11.64 30.98 21.22
N SER A 202 12.97 30.91 21.37
CA SER A 202 13.93 31.82 20.73
C SER A 202 13.96 31.74 19.20
N GLY A 203 13.28 30.77 18.59
CA GLY A 203 13.17 30.60 17.14
C GLY A 203 11.94 31.25 16.49
N ILE A 204 11.01 31.85 17.25
CA ILE A 204 9.80 32.46 16.71
C ILE A 204 10.02 33.97 16.53
N ASP A 205 10.79 34.35 15.51
CA ASP A 205 10.80 35.73 15.00
C ASP A 205 9.68 35.89 13.96
N ALA A 206 8.59 36.51 14.39
CA ALA A 206 7.52 36.99 13.51
C ALA A 206 8.01 38.28 12.81
N LYS A 207 8.51 38.17 11.57
CA LYS A 207 8.65 39.35 10.71
C LYS A 207 7.28 39.76 10.19
N ARG A 208 6.85 40.93 10.63
CA ARG A 208 5.65 41.66 10.20
C ARG A 208 5.96 42.56 9.02
#